data_AF-A0A6G1RXA4-F1
#
_entry.id   AF-A0A6G1RXA4-F1
#
_cell.length_a   1.000
_cell.length_b   1.000
_cell.length_c   1.000
_cell.angle_alpha   90.00
_cell.angle_beta   90.00
_cell.angle_gamma   90.00
#
_symmetry.space_group_name_H-M   'P 1'
#
loop_
_entity.id
_entity.type
_entity.pdbx_description
1 polymer ?
#
loop_
_entity_poly.entity_id
_entity_poly.type
_entity_poly.pdbx_seq_one_letter_code
_entity_poly.pdbx_strand_id
1 'polypeptide(L)'
;MVSGMGTMVAAPHTAAGATSPPCPAKGYSTDVCVPISRLPEVVVETKRDLQDSGLTGPMVGHVGDGNFHCILVFAPRDTDESQRVHAFTQRLGRRALAAGGTCTGEHGVGLGKRALLLEELGEEGLDTLRRIKTALDPYNLMNPGKVL
;
A
#
# COMPACT_ATOMS: atom_id res chain seq x y z
N MET A 1 -30.33 -4.60 10.14
CA MET A 1 -29.61 -5.38 11.15
C MET A 1 -29.02 -6.61 10.49
N VAL A 2 -27.76 -6.53 10.06
CA VAL A 2 -26.95 -7.72 9.74
C VAL A 2 -25.64 -7.51 10.48
N SER A 3 -25.53 -8.23 11.60
CA SER A 3 -24.35 -8.30 12.43
C SER A 3 -23.28 -9.09 11.68
N GLY A 4 -22.16 -8.45 11.42
CA GLY A 4 -20.99 -9.05 10.77
C GLY A 4 -19.73 -8.34 11.23
N MET A 5 -19.61 -8.07 12.53
CA MET A 5 -18.34 -7.67 13.15
C MET A 5 -17.38 -8.85 13.04
N GLY A 6 -16.58 -8.84 11.97
CA GLY A 6 -15.37 -9.64 11.90
C GLY A 6 -14.51 -9.32 13.12
N THR A 7 -14.27 -10.34 13.92
CA THR A 7 -13.41 -10.33 15.10
C THR A 7 -12.10 -9.59 14.81
N MET A 8 -11.81 -8.55 15.60
CA MET A 8 -10.45 -8.02 15.71
C MET A 8 -9.58 -9.14 16.30
N VAL A 9 -8.87 -9.86 15.43
CA VAL A 9 -7.93 -10.90 15.85
C VAL A 9 -6.71 -10.20 16.43
N ALA A 10 -6.57 -10.29 17.76
CA ALA A 10 -5.32 -10.06 18.44
C ALA A 10 -4.22 -10.92 17.77
N ALA A 11 -3.09 -10.31 17.44
CA ALA A 11 -1.96 -11.00 16.83
C ALA A 11 -1.59 -12.25 17.66
N PRO A 12 -1.50 -13.45 17.06
CA PRO A 12 -1.08 -14.64 17.77
C PRO A 12 0.43 -14.57 18.01
N HIS A 13 0.84 -13.90 19.08
CA HIS A 13 2.19 -13.98 19.60
C HIS A 13 2.28 -15.14 20.59
N THR A 14 2.56 -16.35 20.11
CA THR A 14 3.15 -17.40 20.95
C THR A 14 4.06 -18.31 20.13
N ALA A 15 5.37 -18.12 20.25
CA ALA A 15 6.31 -19.18 20.65
C ALA A 15 7.74 -18.64 20.87
N ALA A 16 8.13 -18.66 22.15
CA ALA A 16 9.46 -18.99 22.69
C ALA A 16 10.71 -18.16 22.31
N GLY A 17 11.17 -17.35 23.29
CA GLY A 17 12.58 -17.31 23.67
C GLY A 17 13.44 -16.14 23.16
N ALA A 18 13.21 -14.91 23.63
CA ALA A 18 14.27 -13.93 23.87
C ALA A 18 13.70 -12.70 24.59
N THR A 19 14.38 -12.30 25.67
CA THR A 19 14.15 -11.08 26.44
C THR A 19 14.30 -9.84 25.55
N SER A 20 13.19 -9.24 25.15
CA SER A 20 13.11 -7.86 24.64
C SER A 20 11.68 -7.36 24.87
N PRO A 21 11.47 -6.10 25.31
CA PRO A 21 10.12 -5.56 25.43
C PRO A 21 9.42 -5.67 24.06
N PRO A 22 8.09 -5.93 24.02
CA PRO A 22 7.36 -6.01 22.76
C PRO A 22 7.63 -4.72 21.98
N CYS A 23 8.29 -4.85 20.83
CA CYS A 23 8.56 -3.71 19.97
C CYS A 23 7.21 -3.04 19.67
N PRO A 24 7.04 -1.72 19.85
CA PRO A 24 5.76 -1.09 19.61
C PRO A 24 5.39 -1.29 18.14
N ALA A 25 4.26 -1.94 17.90
CA ALA A 25 3.72 -2.14 16.56
C ALA A 25 3.35 -0.79 15.94
N LYS A 26 3.59 -0.63 14.64
CA LYS A 26 3.21 0.55 13.86
C LYS A 26 2.19 0.18 12.80
N GLY A 27 1.32 1.14 12.49
CA GLY A 27 0.44 1.09 11.32
C GLY A 27 1.16 1.54 10.06
N TYR A 28 0.96 0.82 8.97
CA TYR A 28 1.36 1.21 7.61
C TYR A 28 0.11 1.30 6.75
N SER A 29 -0.26 2.52 6.37
CA SER A 29 -1.44 2.75 5.53
C SER A 29 -1.10 2.52 4.06
N THR A 30 -1.89 1.68 3.41
CA THR A 30 -1.90 1.53 1.95
C THR A 30 -3.17 2.11 1.37
N ASP A 31 -3.19 2.33 0.07
CA ASP A 31 -4.27 3.03 -0.61
C ASP A 31 -4.20 2.73 -2.11
N VAL A 32 -5.29 2.23 -2.69
CA VAL A 32 -5.46 2.01 -4.14
C VAL A 32 -6.90 2.29 -4.52
N CYS A 33 -7.14 2.58 -5.80
CA CYS A 33 -8.49 2.66 -6.33
C CYS A 33 -8.62 1.80 -7.57
N VAL A 34 -9.76 1.13 -7.73
CA VAL A 34 -10.05 0.23 -8.86
C VAL A 34 -11.47 0.50 -9.37
N PRO A 35 -11.79 0.13 -10.63
CA PRO A 35 -13.17 0.17 -11.10
C PRO A 35 -14.10 -0.56 -10.13
N ILE A 36 -15.24 0.06 -9.77
CA ILE A 36 -16.18 -0.49 -8.77
C ILE A 36 -16.63 -1.91 -9.15
N SER A 37 -16.76 -2.20 -10.45
CA SER A 37 -17.09 -3.53 -10.97
C SER A 37 -16.03 -4.61 -10.69
N ARG A 38 -14.77 -4.21 -10.46
CA ARG A 38 -13.62 -5.08 -10.17
C ARG A 38 -13.26 -5.11 -8.69
N LEU A 39 -13.79 -4.18 -7.88
CA LEU A 39 -13.47 -4.05 -6.46
C LEU A 39 -13.64 -5.35 -5.65
N PRO A 40 -14.74 -6.12 -5.78
CA PRO A 40 -14.92 -7.34 -5.00
C PRO A 40 -13.82 -8.40 -5.25
N GLU A 41 -13.45 -8.59 -6.52
CA GLU A 41 -12.39 -9.52 -6.94
C GLU A 41 -11.04 -9.09 -6.37
N VAL A 42 -10.67 -7.82 -6.56
CA VAL A 42 -9.40 -7.26 -6.08
C VAL A 42 -9.29 -7.34 -4.56
N VAL A 43 -10.39 -7.10 -3.82
CA VAL A 43 -10.41 -7.21 -2.35
C VAL A 43 -10.20 -8.66 -1.91
N VAL A 44 -10.85 -9.63 -2.57
CA VAL A 44 -10.69 -11.07 -2.24
C VAL A 44 -9.25 -11.53 -2.49
N GLU A 45 -8.68 -11.17 -3.64
CA GLU A 45 -7.28 -11.48 -3.95
C GLU A 45 -6.30 -10.81 -2.98
N THR A 46 -6.56 -9.55 -2.63
CA THR A 46 -5.73 -8.81 -1.67
C THR A 46 -5.77 -9.43 -0.29
N LYS A 47 -6.95 -9.86 0.17
CA LYS A 47 -7.11 -10.56 1.44
C LYS A 47 -6.32 -11.87 1.48
N ARG A 48 -6.30 -12.61 0.36
CA ARG A 48 -5.50 -13.83 0.23
C ARG A 48 -4.01 -13.54 0.29
N ASP A 49 -3.53 -12.55 -0.48
CA ASP A 49 -2.12 -12.13 -0.47
C ASP A 49 -1.67 -11.64 0.92
N LEU A 50 -2.56 -10.96 1.66
CA LEU A 50 -2.29 -10.52 3.03
C LEU A 50 -2.03 -11.72 3.96
N GLN A 51 -2.87 -12.75 3.85
CA GLN A 51 -2.74 -14.00 4.62
C GLN A 51 -1.47 -14.77 4.22
N ASP A 52 -1.24 -14.95 2.93
CA ASP A 52 -0.07 -15.67 2.39
C ASP A 52 1.26 -14.95 2.75
N SER A 53 1.21 -13.63 2.98
CA SER A 53 2.35 -12.83 3.43
C SER A 53 2.62 -12.92 4.93
N GLY A 54 1.76 -13.58 5.70
CA GLY A 54 1.84 -13.58 7.18
C GLY A 54 1.71 -12.17 7.78
N LEU A 55 0.99 -11.27 7.11
CA LEU A 55 0.74 -9.90 7.56
C LEU A 55 -0.68 -9.80 8.12
N THR A 56 -0.91 -8.81 8.98
CA THR A 56 -2.23 -8.55 9.56
C THR A 56 -2.57 -7.07 9.46
N GLY A 57 -3.86 -6.77 9.32
CA GLY A 57 -4.36 -5.42 9.22
C GLY A 57 -5.81 -5.36 8.75
N PRO A 58 -6.60 -4.36 9.19
CA PRO A 58 -7.94 -4.17 8.65
C PRO A 58 -7.89 -3.71 7.20
N MET A 59 -8.89 -4.14 6.43
CA MET A 59 -9.21 -3.58 5.12
C MET A 59 -10.46 -2.70 5.25
N VAL A 60 -10.35 -1.45 4.82
CA VAL A 60 -11.43 -0.45 4.86
C VAL A 60 -11.45 0.30 3.55
N GLY A 61 -12.58 0.88 3.15
CA GLY A 61 -12.61 1.62 1.89
C GLY A 61 -13.86 2.45 1.69
N HIS A 62 -13.71 3.46 0.84
CA HIS A 62 -14.80 4.25 0.31
C HIS A 62 -15.40 3.50 -0.88
N VAL A 63 -16.23 2.49 -0.62
CA VAL A 63 -16.72 1.56 -1.67
C VAL A 63 -17.41 2.28 -2.85
N GLY A 64 -17.98 3.46 -2.61
CA GLY A 64 -18.68 4.26 -3.63
C GLY A 64 -17.81 4.82 -4.75
N ASP A 65 -16.49 4.94 -4.55
CA ASP A 65 -15.55 5.44 -5.59
C ASP A 65 -14.51 4.38 -6.00
N GLY A 66 -14.58 3.17 -5.43
CA GLY A 66 -13.65 2.08 -5.74
C GLY A 66 -12.34 2.12 -4.95
N ASN A 67 -12.19 3.04 -4.00
CA ASN A 67 -11.00 3.18 -3.16
C ASN A 67 -11.03 2.27 -1.93
N PHE A 68 -9.91 1.59 -1.65
CA PHE A 68 -9.73 0.85 -0.41
C PHE A 68 -8.28 0.84 0.07
N HIS A 69 -8.15 0.52 1.36
CA HIS A 69 -6.94 0.56 2.14
C HIS A 69 -6.72 -0.78 2.84
N CYS A 70 -5.46 -1.17 3.00
CA CYS A 70 -5.01 -2.14 3.99
C CYS A 70 -4.13 -1.41 5.00
N ILE A 71 -4.53 -1.37 6.27
CA ILE A 71 -3.75 -0.74 7.35
C ILE A 71 -2.95 -1.84 8.04
N LEU A 72 -1.71 -2.05 7.60
CA LEU A 72 -0.89 -3.15 8.08
C LEU A 72 -0.32 -2.84 9.47
N VAL A 73 -0.35 -3.80 10.37
CA VAL A 73 0.26 -3.68 11.70
C VAL A 73 1.54 -4.53 11.71
N PHE A 74 2.68 -3.90 11.97
CA PHE A 74 3.98 -4.56 11.93
C PHE A 74 4.95 -4.03 12.99
N ALA A 75 5.97 -4.80 13.35
CA ALA A 75 7.08 -4.42 14.22
C ALA A 75 8.22 -3.81 13.38
N PRO A 76 8.52 -2.50 13.47
CA PRO A 76 9.50 -1.87 12.59
C PRO A 76 10.95 -2.31 12.81
N ARG A 77 11.24 -2.97 13.93
CA ARG A 77 12.57 -3.55 14.22
C ARG A 77 12.73 -4.94 13.61
N ASP A 78 11.65 -5.57 13.17
CA ASP A 78 11.67 -6.77 12.36
C ASP A 78 11.86 -6.35 10.89
N THR A 79 13.08 -6.52 10.39
CA THR A 79 13.44 -6.14 9.02
C THR A 79 12.80 -7.05 7.98
N ASP A 80 12.56 -8.32 8.32
CA ASP A 80 11.90 -9.28 7.43
C ASP A 80 10.41 -8.93 7.29
N GLU A 81 9.72 -8.65 8.41
CA GLU A 81 8.34 -8.18 8.38
C GLU A 81 8.20 -6.85 7.63
N SER A 82 9.13 -5.92 7.84
CA SER A 82 9.16 -4.65 7.10
C SER A 82 9.34 -4.85 5.58
N GLN A 83 10.15 -5.82 5.16
CA GLN A 83 10.30 -6.19 3.75
C GLN A 83 9.01 -6.81 3.19
N ARG A 84 8.35 -7.69 3.95
CA ARG A 84 7.05 -8.26 3.56
C ARG A 84 5.99 -7.17 3.40
N VAL A 85 5.92 -6.19 4.30
CA VAL A 85 5.03 -5.02 4.20
C VAL A 85 5.28 -4.23 2.91
N HIS A 86 6.55 -3.94 2.59
CA HIS A 86 6.88 -3.22 1.38
C HIS A 86 6.54 -4.02 0.12
N ALA A 87 6.87 -5.30 0.09
CA ALA A 87 6.57 -6.20 -1.02
C ALA A 87 5.05 -6.36 -1.25
N PHE A 88 4.27 -6.51 -0.17
CA PHE A 88 2.81 -6.53 -0.22
C PHE A 88 2.26 -5.23 -0.81
N THR A 89 2.76 -4.08 -0.35
CA THR A 89 2.31 -2.76 -0.84
C THR A 89 2.55 -2.61 -2.35
N GLN A 90 3.71 -3.06 -2.84
CA GLN A 90 4.03 -3.07 -4.26
C GLN A 90 3.08 -4.00 -5.06
N ARG A 91 2.82 -5.21 -4.56
CA ARG A 91 1.89 -6.16 -5.20
C ARG A 91 0.46 -5.63 -5.21
N LEU A 92 0.01 -4.99 -4.13
CA LEU A 92 -1.31 -4.35 -4.05
C LEU A 92 -1.45 -3.26 -5.12
N GLY A 93 -0.46 -2.39 -5.25
CA GLY A 93 -0.44 -1.36 -6.30
C GLY A 93 -0.51 -1.97 -7.70
N ARG A 94 0.31 -2.98 -8.01
CA ARG A 94 0.28 -3.68 -9.30
C ARG A 94 -1.04 -4.40 -9.58
N ARG A 95 -1.65 -5.01 -8.56
CA ARG A 95 -2.98 -5.63 -8.68
C ARG A 95 -4.04 -4.60 -9.06
N ALA A 96 -4.00 -3.42 -8.44
CA ALA A 96 -4.90 -2.32 -8.79
C ALA A 96 -4.69 -1.86 -10.24
N LEU A 97 -3.43 -1.65 -10.67
CA LEU A 97 -3.10 -1.28 -12.04
C LEU A 97 -3.57 -2.34 -13.05
N ALA A 98 -3.34 -3.63 -12.77
CA ALA A 98 -3.80 -4.74 -13.61
C ALA A 98 -5.33 -4.82 -13.71
N ALA A 99 -6.06 -4.32 -12.71
CA ALA A 99 -7.51 -4.21 -12.72
C ALA A 99 -8.03 -2.95 -13.45
N GLY A 100 -7.15 -2.13 -14.02
CA GLY A 100 -7.50 -0.84 -14.66
C GLY A 100 -7.73 0.29 -13.66
N GLY A 101 -7.15 0.16 -12.46
CA GLY A 101 -7.19 1.17 -11.40
C GLY A 101 -5.91 2.01 -11.33
N THR A 102 -5.67 2.60 -10.15
CA THR A 102 -4.48 3.39 -9.82
C THR A 102 -3.75 2.80 -8.62
N CYS A 103 -2.42 2.94 -8.59
CA CYS A 103 -1.63 2.52 -7.43
C CYS A 103 -1.83 3.44 -6.21
N THR A 104 -2.54 4.56 -6.36
CA THR A 104 -2.89 5.47 -5.27
C THR A 104 -4.22 6.20 -5.51
N GLY A 105 -5.18 6.02 -4.61
CA GLY A 105 -6.45 6.75 -4.65
C GLY A 105 -6.31 8.18 -4.15
N GLU A 106 -5.74 8.37 -2.95
CA GLU A 106 -5.71 9.65 -2.24
C GLU A 106 -4.36 10.03 -1.62
N HIS A 107 -3.47 9.07 -1.30
CA HIS A 107 -2.24 9.38 -0.53
C HIS A 107 -1.07 9.88 -1.38
N GLY A 108 -1.17 9.72 -2.69
CA GLY A 108 -0.11 10.05 -3.64
C GLY A 108 1.07 9.05 -3.63
N VAL A 109 2.10 9.40 -4.40
CA VAL A 109 3.21 8.48 -4.71
C VAL A 109 4.32 8.52 -3.66
N GLY A 110 4.75 9.74 -3.30
CA GLY A 110 5.88 9.97 -2.40
C GLY A 110 7.14 9.17 -2.80
N LEU A 111 7.78 8.55 -1.82
CA LEU A 111 8.88 7.59 -2.05
C LEU A 111 8.35 6.17 -2.24
N GLY A 112 7.30 5.81 -1.49
CA GLY A 112 6.86 4.42 -1.33
C GLY A 112 6.33 3.78 -2.62
N LYS A 113 5.73 4.59 -3.52
CA LYS A 113 5.10 4.10 -4.75
C LYS A 113 5.81 4.57 -6.02
N ARG A 114 6.96 5.24 -5.92
CA ARG A 114 7.67 5.79 -7.10
C ARG A 114 7.97 4.75 -8.16
N ALA A 115 8.27 3.51 -7.75
CA ALA A 115 8.52 2.40 -8.67
C ALA A 115 7.30 2.02 -9.53
N LEU A 116 6.08 2.35 -9.11
CA LEU A 116 4.84 2.03 -9.80
C LEU A 116 4.43 3.10 -10.82
N LEU A 117 5.02 4.30 -10.76
CA LEU A 117 4.64 5.39 -11.66
C LEU A 117 4.92 5.09 -13.13
N LEU A 118 5.98 4.35 -13.43
CA LEU A 118 6.26 3.94 -14.80
C LEU A 118 5.17 3.00 -15.32
N GLU A 119 4.71 2.07 -14.48
CA GLU A 119 3.62 1.14 -14.82
C GLU A 119 2.28 1.88 -14.96
N GLU A 120 2.03 2.92 -14.15
CA GLU A 120 0.78 3.67 -14.15
C GLU A 120 0.67 4.73 -15.26
N LEU A 121 1.73 5.51 -15.50
CA LEU A 121 1.71 6.66 -16.41
C LEU A 121 2.42 6.40 -17.74
N GLY A 122 3.20 5.33 -17.84
CA GLY A 122 4.09 5.08 -18.97
C GLY A 122 5.25 6.09 -19.08
N GLU A 123 6.13 5.86 -20.06
CA GLU A 123 7.31 6.69 -20.29
C GLU A 123 6.95 8.14 -20.65
N GLU A 124 5.94 8.34 -21.50
CA GLU A 124 5.53 9.67 -21.95
C GLU A 124 4.94 10.52 -20.82
N GLY A 125 4.09 9.91 -19.98
CA GLY A 125 3.53 10.59 -18.81
C GLY A 125 4.62 10.96 -17.81
N LEU A 126 5.57 10.06 -17.56
CA LEU A 126 6.67 10.31 -16.65
C LEU A 126 7.64 11.37 -17.17
N ASP A 127 7.97 11.37 -18.46
CA ASP A 127 8.79 12.41 -19.10
C ASP A 127 8.11 13.79 -19.04
N THR A 128 6.80 13.83 -19.27
CA THR A 128 6.01 15.07 -19.14
C THR A 128 6.12 15.65 -17.72
N LEU A 129 5.95 14.82 -16.69
CA LEU A 129 6.09 15.25 -15.30
C LEU A 129 7.52 15.72 -14.98
N ARG A 130 8.55 15.05 -15.50
CA ARG A 130 9.95 15.47 -15.34
C ARG A 130 10.21 16.83 -15.98
N ARG A 131 9.72 17.07 -17.19
CA ARG A 131 9.86 18.38 -17.86
C ARG A 131 9.20 19.50 -17.07
N ILE A 132 8.00 19.25 -16.53
CA ILE A 132 7.32 20.21 -15.65
C ILE A 132 8.16 20.47 -14.39
N LYS A 133 8.67 19.42 -13.75
CA LYS A 133 9.52 19.53 -12.56
C LYS A 133 10.78 20.35 -12.83
N THR A 134 11.49 20.09 -13.93
CA THR A 134 12.70 20.85 -14.31
C THR A 134 12.40 22.30 -14.64
N ALA A 135 11.26 22.59 -15.29
CA ALA A 135 10.86 23.96 -15.59
C ALA A 135 10.54 24.78 -14.34
N LEU A 136 9.92 24.16 -13.34
CA LEU A 136 9.52 24.83 -12.09
C LEU A 136 10.62 24.85 -11.03
N ASP A 137 11.49 23.83 -10.99
CA ASP A 137 12.54 23.67 -10.00
C ASP A 137 13.86 23.23 -10.66
N PRO A 138 14.51 24.14 -11.42
CA PRO A 138 15.72 23.82 -12.19
C PRO A 138 16.92 23.44 -11.31
N TYR A 139 16.92 23.83 -10.03
CA TYR A 139 17.97 23.50 -9.06
C TYR A 139 17.63 22.28 -8.20
N ASN A 140 16.48 21.63 -8.44
CA ASN A 140 16.00 20.43 -7.74
C ASN A 140 15.96 20.59 -6.20
N LEU A 141 15.51 21.74 -5.71
CA LEU A 141 15.43 22.06 -4.27
C LEU A 141 14.09 21.63 -3.65
N MET A 142 13.03 21.58 -4.44
CA MET A 142 11.69 21.25 -3.99
C MET A 142 11.51 19.73 -3.87
N ASN A 143 11.88 19.19 -2.70
CA ASN A 143 11.60 17.82 -2.28
C ASN A 143 12.23 16.73 -3.20
N PRO A 144 13.56 16.75 -3.38
CA PRO A 144 14.26 15.90 -4.33
C PRO A 144 14.05 14.41 -4.05
N GLY A 145 13.91 13.64 -5.14
CA GLY A 145 13.78 12.19 -5.09
C GLY A 145 12.42 11.66 -4.65
N LYS A 146 11.45 12.52 -4.30
CA LYS A 146 10.06 12.12 -4.09
C LYS A 146 9.28 12.26 -5.39
N VAL A 147 8.37 11.32 -5.65
CA VAL A 147 7.56 11.22 -6.88
C VAL A 147 8.38 10.95 -8.13
N LEU A 148 9.35 11.79 -8.49
CA LEU A 148 10.18 11.66 -9.69
C LEU A 148 11.65 11.30 -9.40
#